data_AF-A0A1M7SNP6-F1
#
_entry.id   AF-A0A1M7SNP6-F1
#
_cell.length_a   1.000
_cell.length_b   1.000
_cell.length_c   1.000
_cell.angle_alpha   90.00
_cell.angle_beta   90.00
_cell.angle_gamma   90.00
#
_symmetry.space_group_name_H-M   'P 1'
#
loop_
_entity.id
_entity.type
_entity.pdbx_description
1 polymer ?
#
loop_
_entity_poly.entity_id
_entity_poly.type
_entity_poly.pdbx_seq_one_letter_code
_entity_poly.pdbx_strand_id
1 'polypeptide(L)'
;MYERILVTIDAHPTKENASAIQRTEQIGKLTGATVHVLHIARGHIIPEDITGGSARLGVWSAEDDPEDADRAAVQQLVDRLSAAGIDAHGEMVVATEHDAADVILQRAEELGVDLLVLGHQHHRGSRTAERVIHQRPHYSILLARPPQETRR
;
A
#
# COMPACT_ATOMS: atom_id res chain seq x y z
N MET A 1 -8.42 10.40 -17.76
CA MET A 1 -8.22 8.94 -17.56
C MET A 1 -6.82 8.75 -17.01
N TYR A 2 -6.70 8.04 -15.88
CA TYR A 2 -5.50 7.99 -15.04
C TYR A 2 -5.16 9.34 -14.42
N GLU A 3 -6.17 10.00 -13.86
CA GLU A 3 -6.06 11.28 -13.14
C GLU A 3 -5.80 11.06 -11.64
N ARG A 4 -6.22 9.92 -11.09
CA ARG A 4 -6.10 9.60 -9.66
C ARG A 4 -5.63 8.17 -9.50
N ILE A 5 -4.40 8.01 -9.05
CA ILE A 5 -3.73 6.72 -8.94
C ILE A 5 -3.63 6.35 -7.47
N LEU A 6 -4.11 5.17 -7.07
CA LEU A 6 -3.80 4.59 -5.78
C LEU A 6 -2.69 3.55 -5.95
N VAL A 7 -1.58 3.70 -5.24
CA VAL A 7 -0.51 2.70 -5.18
C VAL A 7 -0.46 2.11 -3.77
N THR A 8 -0.56 0.79 -3.67
CA THR A 8 -0.37 0.10 -2.40
C THR A 8 1.09 -0.30 -2.24
N ILE A 9 1.68 -0.08 -1.07
CA ILE A 9 3.06 -0.47 -0.76
C ILE A 9 3.15 -1.23 0.55
N ASP A 10 4.16 -2.10 0.67
CA ASP A 10 4.60 -2.65 1.96
C ASP A 10 5.84 -1.84 2.39
N ALA A 11 5.96 -1.51 3.67
CA ALA A 11 7.10 -0.77 4.21
C ALA A 11 8.41 -1.56 4.05
N HIS A 12 8.31 -2.88 3.92
CA HIS A 12 9.46 -3.72 3.61
C HIS A 12 9.82 -3.61 2.12
N PRO A 13 11.06 -3.22 1.77
CA PRO A 13 11.46 -3.07 0.39
C PRO A 13 11.52 -4.43 -0.32
N THR A 14 10.59 -4.65 -1.26
CA THR A 14 10.60 -5.80 -2.17
C THR A 14 10.87 -5.34 -3.60
N LYS A 15 11.42 -6.22 -4.45
CA LYS A 15 11.59 -5.96 -5.90
C LYS A 15 10.25 -5.60 -6.57
N GLU A 16 9.15 -6.08 -6.01
CA GLU A 16 7.80 -5.85 -6.52
C GLU A 16 7.27 -4.47 -6.15
N ASN A 17 7.45 -4.05 -4.88
CA ASN A 17 7.16 -2.69 -4.44
C ASN A 17 7.96 -1.68 -5.27
N ALA A 18 9.24 -1.96 -5.51
CA ALA A 18 10.06 -1.12 -6.37
C ALA A 18 9.50 -1.03 -7.80
N SER A 19 8.98 -2.14 -8.35
CA SER A 19 8.36 -2.13 -9.69
C SER A 19 7.02 -1.38 -9.71
N ALA A 20 6.18 -1.53 -8.68
CA ALA A 20 4.94 -0.79 -8.52
C ALA A 20 5.22 0.72 -8.46
N ILE A 21 6.14 1.13 -7.58
CA ILE A 21 6.57 2.53 -7.44
C ILE A 21 7.10 3.09 -8.75
N GLN A 22 7.99 2.36 -9.44
CA GLN A 22 8.57 2.81 -10.71
C GLN A 22 7.48 3.03 -11.78
N ARG A 23 6.50 2.13 -11.87
CA ARG A 23 5.40 2.25 -12.84
C ARG A 23 4.47 3.39 -12.48
N THR A 24 4.13 3.55 -11.20
CA THR A 24 3.35 4.68 -10.70
C THR A 24 4.05 6.00 -11.01
N GLU A 25 5.36 6.11 -10.80
CA GLU A 25 6.15 7.30 -11.11
C GLU A 25 6.13 7.61 -12.62
N GLN A 26 6.27 6.59 -13.48
CA GLN A 26 6.19 6.76 -14.93
C GLN A 26 4.82 7.23 -15.39
N ILE A 27 3.75 6.62 -14.89
CA ILE A 27 2.37 6.98 -15.27
C ILE A 27 2.05 8.37 -14.74
N GLY A 28 2.33 8.66 -13.47
CA GLY A 28 2.08 9.97 -12.85
C GLY A 28 2.79 11.11 -13.60
N LYS A 29 4.04 10.91 -14.04
CA LYS A 29 4.75 11.90 -14.88
C LYS A 29 4.12 12.10 -16.25
N LEU A 30 3.62 11.04 -16.87
CA LEU A 30 3.04 11.10 -18.21
C LEU A 30 1.63 11.71 -18.20
N THR A 31 0.86 11.50 -17.12
CA THR A 31 -0.54 11.91 -17.04
C THR A 31 -0.77 13.17 -16.19
N GLY A 32 0.19 13.54 -15.34
CA GLY A 32 0.01 14.59 -14.34
C GLY A 32 -0.97 14.20 -13.23
N ALA A 33 -1.15 12.90 -12.98
CA ALA A 33 -2.08 12.40 -11.98
C ALA A 33 -1.69 12.77 -10.56
N THR A 34 -2.71 12.87 -9.69
CA THR A 34 -2.51 12.80 -8.25
C THR A 34 -2.28 11.33 -7.85
N VAL A 35 -1.25 11.08 -7.06
CA VAL A 35 -0.85 9.75 -6.58
C VAL A 35 -1.10 9.64 -5.09
N HIS A 36 -1.99 8.72 -4.71
CA HIS A 36 -2.22 8.32 -3.34
C HIS A 36 -1.38 7.07 -3.04
N VAL A 37 -0.51 7.17 -2.05
CA VAL A 37 0.30 6.07 -1.52
C VAL A 37 -0.41 5.51 -0.29
N LEU A 38 -0.79 4.24 -0.33
CA LEU A 38 -1.41 3.54 0.80
C LEU A 38 -0.49 2.44 1.30
N HIS A 39 -0.09 2.53 2.57
CA HIS A 39 0.54 1.44 3.28
C HIS A 39 -0.44 0.78 4.25
N ILE A 40 -0.49 -0.56 4.22
CA ILE A 40 -1.28 -1.33 5.17
C ILE A 40 -0.33 -1.96 6.18
N ALA A 41 -0.30 -1.38 7.37
CA ALA A 41 0.44 -1.89 8.50
C ALA A 41 -0.31 -3.12 9.07
N ARG A 42 0.45 -4.11 9.53
CA ARG A 42 -0.12 -5.36 10.06
C ARG A 42 -0.77 -5.10 11.42
N GLY A 43 -2.09 -5.24 11.48
CA GLY A 43 -2.79 -5.43 12.75
C GLY A 43 -2.48 -6.81 13.32
N HIS A 44 -1.52 -6.92 14.24
CA HIS A 44 -1.33 -8.14 15.00
C HIS A 44 -2.48 -8.28 16.00
N ILE A 45 -3.35 -9.29 15.83
CA ILE A 45 -4.13 -9.80 16.96
C ILE A 45 -3.14 -10.57 17.82
N ILE A 46 -2.67 -9.99 18.92
CA ILE A 46 -1.98 -10.76 19.95
C ILE A 46 -3.06 -11.59 20.66
N PRO A 47 -3.04 -12.93 20.60
CA PRO A 47 -3.90 -13.73 21.45
C PRO A 47 -3.29 -13.71 22.84
N GLU A 48 -3.58 -12.66 23.62
CA GLU A 48 -3.40 -12.68 25.06
C GLU A 48 -4.78 -12.68 25.74
N ASP A 49 -4.86 -13.47 26.80
CA ASP A 49 -6.06 -13.98 27.42
C ASP A 49 -7.23 -13.00 27.57
N ILE A 50 -8.43 -13.53 27.35
CA ILE A 50 -9.70 -12.90 27.74
C ILE A 50 -9.75 -12.85 29.27
N THR A 51 -9.15 -11.82 29.86
CA THR A 51 -9.45 -11.38 31.21
C THR A 51 -9.75 -9.89 31.21
N GLY A 52 -11.04 -9.61 31.10
CA GLY A 52 -11.72 -8.55 31.84
C GLY A 52 -11.26 -7.10 31.63
N GLY A 53 -12.09 -6.35 30.90
CA GLY A 53 -12.42 -4.97 31.26
C GLY A 53 -11.30 -3.92 31.18
N SER A 54 -11.31 -3.16 30.08
CA SER A 54 -10.71 -1.82 29.93
C SER A 54 -9.18 -1.70 30.11
N ALA A 55 -8.56 -1.16 29.04
CA ALA A 55 -7.25 -0.50 28.99
C ALA A 55 -5.97 -1.36 28.96
N ARG A 56 -5.29 -1.32 27.80
CA ARG A 56 -3.90 -0.83 27.61
C ARG A 56 -3.53 -1.07 26.15
N LEU A 57 -3.51 -0.03 25.30
CA LEU A 57 -2.27 0.65 24.93
C LEU A 57 -1.05 -0.17 25.39
N GLY A 58 -0.63 -1.13 24.56
CA GLY A 58 0.62 -1.83 24.74
C GLY A 58 1.73 -0.78 24.77
N VAL A 59 2.40 -0.67 25.91
CA VAL A 59 3.60 0.17 26.04
C VAL A 59 4.69 -0.56 25.27
N TRP A 60 4.88 -0.20 24.00
CA TRP A 60 6.05 -0.56 23.22
C TRP A 60 7.07 0.58 23.41
N SER A 61 8.29 0.22 23.80
CA SER A 61 9.35 1.16 24.18
C SER A 61 9.67 2.12 23.03
N ALA A 62 9.75 3.41 23.35
CA ALA A 62 9.84 4.55 22.44
C ALA A 62 11.19 4.71 21.69
N GLU A 63 11.88 3.63 21.35
CA GLU A 63 13.21 3.71 20.71
C GLU A 63 13.33 2.92 19.39
N ASP A 64 12.35 2.07 19.02
CA ASP A 64 12.26 1.40 17.72
C ASP A 64 10.80 0.99 17.46
N ASP A 65 9.91 1.98 17.29
CA ASP A 65 8.51 1.69 16.95
C ASP A 65 8.44 1.29 15.46
N PRO A 66 8.05 0.04 15.11
CA PRO A 66 7.87 -0.35 13.71
C PRO A 66 6.89 0.57 12.98
N GLU A 67 5.94 1.19 13.69
CA GLU A 67 5.01 2.17 13.11
C GLU A 67 5.74 3.45 12.64
N ASP A 68 6.76 3.89 13.36
CA ASP A 68 7.56 5.07 12.99
C ASP A 68 8.45 4.78 11.77
N ALA A 69 9.02 3.58 11.69
CA ALA A 69 9.80 3.15 10.53
C ALA A 69 8.92 3.04 9.27
N ASP A 70 7.73 2.47 9.39
CA ASP A 70 6.76 2.35 8.30
C ASP A 70 6.29 3.74 7.84
N ARG A 71 6.08 4.67 8.79
CA ARG A 71 5.67 6.05 8.50
C ARG A 71 6.76 6.80 7.77
N ALA A 72 8.01 6.65 8.21
CA ALA A 72 9.16 7.23 7.53
C ALA A 72 9.29 6.68 6.10
N ALA A 73 9.04 5.39 5.87
CA ALA A 73 9.08 4.80 4.53
C ALA A 73 8.00 5.38 3.59
N VAL A 74 6.76 5.53 4.09
CA VAL A 74 5.68 6.18 3.33
C VAL A 74 6.03 7.64 3.01
N GLN A 75 6.51 8.40 4.00
CA GLN A 75 6.88 9.80 3.80
C GLN A 75 8.02 9.95 2.79
N GLN A 76 9.06 9.12 2.88
CA GLN A 76 10.15 9.12 1.90
C GLN A 76 9.67 8.86 0.47
N LEU A 77 8.67 7.98 0.29
CA LEU A 77 8.08 7.75 -1.02
C LEU A 77 7.29 8.96 -1.52
N VAL A 78 6.48 9.58 -0.65
CA VAL A 78 5.74 10.81 -0.97
C VAL A 78 6.71 11.92 -1.37
N ASP A 79 7.76 12.14 -0.60
CA ASP A 79 8.79 13.15 -0.86
C ASP A 79 9.49 12.88 -2.19
N ARG A 80 9.80 11.61 -2.49
CA ARG A 80 10.39 11.21 -3.77
C ARG A 80 9.45 11.51 -4.95
N LEU A 81 8.17 11.18 -4.84
CA LEU A 81 7.19 11.43 -5.89
C LEU A 81 6.97 12.95 -6.08
N SER A 82 6.92 13.69 -4.99
CA SER A 82 6.79 15.15 -4.98
C SER A 82 8.00 15.83 -5.61
N ALA A 83 9.21 15.39 -5.27
CA ALA A 83 10.46 15.85 -5.89
C ALA A 83 10.51 15.54 -7.40
N ALA A 84 9.79 14.51 -7.84
CA ALA A 84 9.63 14.15 -9.23
C ALA A 84 8.54 14.96 -9.96
N GLY A 85 7.90 15.92 -9.29
CA GLY A 85 6.86 16.80 -9.83
C GLY A 85 5.45 16.20 -9.83
N ILE A 86 5.23 15.14 -9.06
CA ILE A 86 3.94 14.45 -8.95
C ILE A 86 3.23 14.94 -7.67
N ASP A 87 1.95 15.26 -7.77
CA ASP A 87 1.11 15.55 -6.60
C ASP A 87 0.87 14.25 -5.82
N ALA A 88 1.53 14.09 -4.67
CA ALA A 88 1.56 12.83 -3.93
C ALA A 88 1.03 12.98 -2.49
N HIS A 89 0.21 12.04 -2.06
CA HIS A 89 -0.35 11.98 -0.71
C HIS A 89 -0.13 10.60 -0.11
N GLY A 90 0.35 10.54 1.14
CA GLY A 90 0.58 9.28 1.84
C GLY A 90 -0.45 9.02 2.94
N GLU A 91 -0.95 7.79 3.00
CA GLU A 91 -1.80 7.29 4.07
C GLU A 91 -1.26 5.96 4.60
N MET A 92 -1.38 5.77 5.91
CA MET A 92 -1.14 4.48 6.56
C MET A 92 -2.42 4.02 7.25
N VAL A 93 -2.81 2.77 7.00
CA VAL A 93 -3.96 2.13 7.65
C VAL A 93 -3.51 0.84 8.30
N VAL A 94 -3.95 0.59 9.52
CA VAL A 94 -3.74 -0.70 10.20
C VAL A 94 -4.90 -1.62 9.84
N ALA A 95 -4.59 -2.78 9.25
CA ALA A 95 -5.62 -3.78 8.94
C ALA A 95 -5.07 -5.20 9.13
N THR A 96 -5.97 -6.16 9.31
CA THR A 96 -5.61 -7.58 9.24
C THR A 96 -5.39 -8.00 7.79
N GLU A 97 -4.70 -9.13 7.55
CA GLU A 97 -4.52 -9.67 6.19
C GLU A 97 -5.87 -9.96 5.50
N HIS A 98 -6.90 -10.34 6.27
CA HIS A 98 -8.22 -10.64 5.73
C HIS A 98 -8.97 -9.37 5.29
N ASP A 99 -8.77 -8.26 6.00
CA ASP A 99 -9.46 -6.99 5.75
C ASP A 99 -8.70 -6.08 4.77
N ALA A 100 -7.41 -6.33 4.54
CA ALA A 100 -6.55 -5.48 3.72
C ALA A 100 -7.13 -5.24 2.31
N ALA A 101 -7.68 -6.26 1.66
CA ALA A 101 -8.28 -6.11 0.34
C ALA A 101 -9.51 -5.20 0.36
N ASP A 102 -10.36 -5.35 1.37
CA ASP A 102 -11.60 -4.59 1.49
C ASP A 102 -11.29 -3.11 1.86
N VAL A 103 -10.26 -2.87 2.67
CA VAL A 103 -9.71 -1.53 2.95
C VAL A 103 -9.19 -0.86 1.67
N ILE A 104 -8.42 -1.58 0.84
CA ILE A 104 -7.90 -1.02 -0.44
C ILE A 104 -9.05 -0.60 -1.35
N LEU A 105 -10.06 -1.46 -1.48
CA LEU A 105 -11.21 -1.21 -2.34
C LEU A 105 -12.03 -0.02 -1.84
N GLN A 106 -12.29 0.03 -0.54
CA GLN A 106 -12.99 1.15 0.08
C GLN A 106 -12.23 2.46 -0.13
N ARG A 107 -10.91 2.49 0.11
CA ARG A 107 -10.10 3.69 -0.12
C ARG A 107 -10.05 4.10 -1.59
N ALA A 108 -9.97 3.14 -2.50
CA ALA A 108 -10.04 3.40 -3.93
C ALA A 108 -11.36 4.09 -4.33
N GLU A 109 -12.49 3.63 -3.78
CA GLU A 109 -13.80 4.24 -4.02
C GLU A 109 -13.92 5.64 -3.41
N GLU A 110 -13.51 5.82 -2.15
CA GLU A 110 -13.57 7.10 -1.45
C GLU A 110 -12.73 8.20 -2.14
N LEU A 111 -11.56 7.82 -2.66
CA LEU A 111 -10.68 8.73 -3.40
C LEU A 111 -11.14 8.94 -4.86
N GLY A 112 -12.05 8.09 -5.36
CA GLY A 112 -12.51 8.08 -6.74
C GLY A 112 -11.37 7.79 -7.72
N VAL A 113 -10.53 6.81 -7.41
CA VAL A 113 -9.38 6.47 -8.25
C VAL A 113 -9.79 5.80 -9.55
N ASP A 114 -9.02 6.02 -10.60
CA ASP A 114 -9.23 5.40 -11.91
C ASP A 114 -8.12 4.40 -12.27
N LEU A 115 -7.04 4.34 -11.47
CA LEU A 115 -6.00 3.33 -11.52
C LEU A 115 -5.58 2.87 -10.11
N LEU A 116 -5.65 1.56 -9.88
CA LEU A 116 -5.07 0.91 -8.71
C LEU A 116 -3.80 0.15 -9.10
N VAL A 117 -2.66 0.51 -8.51
CA VAL A 117 -1.37 -0.15 -8.73
C VAL A 117 -1.05 -1.05 -7.54
N LEU A 118 -0.95 -2.35 -7.82
CA LEU A 118 -0.64 -3.40 -6.86
C LEU A 118 0.67 -4.09 -7.27
N GLY A 119 1.61 -4.24 -6.34
CA GLY A 119 2.65 -5.25 -6.36
C GLY A 119 2.06 -6.68 -6.37
N HIS A 120 2.71 -7.56 -7.11
CA HIS A 120 2.18 -8.91 -7.40
C HIS A 120 2.01 -9.80 -6.16
N GLN A 121 2.86 -9.65 -5.14
CA GLN A 121 2.81 -10.38 -3.86
C GLN A 121 2.66 -9.42 -2.68
N HIS A 122 1.73 -8.46 -2.77
CA HIS A 122 1.30 -7.76 -1.56
C HIS A 122 0.89 -8.77 -0.50
N HIS A 123 1.56 -8.69 0.66
CA HIS A 123 1.41 -9.55 1.82
C HIS A 123 1.53 -11.05 1.52
N ARG A 124 2.76 -11.54 1.26
CA ARG A 124 3.16 -12.97 1.34
C ARG A 124 2.06 -13.96 0.88
N GLY A 125 1.49 -13.71 -0.29
CA GLY A 125 0.45 -14.55 -0.87
C GLY A 125 -0.38 -13.72 -1.83
N SER A 126 -0.60 -14.21 -3.05
CA SER A 126 -1.36 -13.54 -4.11
C SER A 126 -2.82 -13.18 -3.78
N ARG A 127 -3.28 -13.39 -2.53
CA ARG A 127 -4.67 -13.40 -2.11
C ARG A 127 -5.31 -12.01 -2.09
N THR A 128 -4.59 -10.96 -1.66
CA THR A 128 -5.14 -9.60 -1.63
C THR A 128 -5.39 -9.07 -3.04
N ALA A 129 -4.39 -9.19 -3.91
CA ALA A 129 -4.53 -8.80 -5.32
C ALA A 129 -5.60 -9.61 -6.05
N GLU A 130 -5.65 -10.92 -5.82
CA GLU A 130 -6.66 -11.81 -6.38
C GLU A 130 -8.07 -11.43 -5.89
N ARG A 131 -8.24 -11.15 -4.59
CA ARG A 131 -9.53 -10.73 -4.02
C ARG A 131 -10.00 -9.41 -4.61
N VAL A 132 -9.12 -8.42 -4.74
CA VAL A 132 -9.43 -7.13 -5.38
C VAL A 132 -9.91 -7.33 -6.81
N ILE A 133 -9.22 -8.17 -7.59
CA ILE A 133 -9.59 -8.46 -8.99
C ILE A 133 -10.95 -9.16 -9.08
N HIS A 134 -11.22 -10.12 -8.19
CA HIS A 134 -12.48 -10.87 -8.18
C HIS A 134 -13.70 -10.00 -7.87
N GLN A 135 -13.54 -8.88 -7.16
CA GLN A 135 -14.63 -7.93 -6.87
C GLN A 135 -15.01 -7.06 -8.09
N ARG A 136 -14.28 -7.14 -9.20
CA ARG A 136 -14.57 -6.44 -10.48
C ARG A 136 -14.82 -4.93 -10.30
N PRO A 137 -13.85 -4.18 -9.78
CA PRO A 137 -14.01 -2.73 -9.63
C PRO A 137 -14.15 -2.02 -10.97
N HIS A 138 -14.76 -0.82 -10.94
CA HIS A 138 -15.01 0.01 -12.12
C HIS A 138 -13.76 0.77 -12.63
N TYR A 139 -12.62 0.63 -11.96
CA TYR A 139 -11.34 1.24 -12.32
C TYR A 139 -10.31 0.22 -12.81
N SER A 140 -9.24 0.71 -13.43
CA SER A 140 -8.19 -0.16 -13.97
C SER A 140 -7.28 -0.67 -12.85
N ILE A 141 -6.80 -1.91 -12.96
CA ILE A 141 -5.83 -2.48 -12.02
C ILE A 141 -4.52 -2.78 -12.77
N LEU A 142 -3.41 -2.24 -12.27
CA LEU A 142 -2.06 -2.54 -12.74
C LEU A 142 -1.35 -3.43 -11.73
N LEU A 143 -1.13 -4.70 -12.11
CA LEU A 143 -0.30 -5.63 -11.35
C LEU A 143 1.17 -5.50 -11.76
N ALA A 144 1.97 -4.87 -10.92
CA ALA A 144 3.41 -4.73 -11.10
C ALA A 144 4.13 -6.02 -10.71
N ARG A 145 4.54 -6.80 -11.72
CA ARG A 145 5.43 -7.95 -11.52
C ARG A 145 6.87 -7.49 -11.44
N PRO A 146 7.71 -8.15 -10.61
CA PRO A 146 9.14 -7.86 -10.60
C PRO A 146 9.73 -8.17 -11.99
N PRO A 147 10.80 -7.46 -12.39
CA PRO A 147 11.48 -7.78 -13.64
C PRO A 147 11.94 -9.24 -13.62
N GLN A 148 11.60 -10.00 -14.67
CA GLN A 148 12.04 -11.39 -14.77
C GLN A 148 13.57 -11.39 -14.89
N GLU A 149 14.26 -12.05 -13.96
CA GLU A 149 15.66 -12.40 -14.16
C GLU A 149 15.71 -13.36 -15.34
N THR A 150 16.15 -12.87 -16.49
CA THR A 150 16.43 -13.70 -17.66
C THR A 150 17.49 -14.71 -17.24
N ARG A 151 17.06 -15.95 -16.93
CA ARG A 151 17.98 -17.08 -16.80
C ARG A 151 18.72 -17.20 -18.13
N ARG A 152 19.99 -16.79 -18.12
CA ARG A 152 20.95 -17.10 -19.19
C ARG A 152 21.60 -18.44 -18.87
#